data_AF-A0A851FID8-F1
#
_entry.id   AF-A0A851FID8-F1
#
_cell.length_a   1.000
_cell.length_b   1.000
_cell.length_c   1.000
_cell.angle_alpha   90.00
_cell.angle_beta   90.00
_cell.angle_gamma   90.00
#
_symmetry.space_group_name_H-M   'P 1'
#
loop_
_entity.id
_entity.type
_entity.pdbx_description
1 polymer ?
#
loop_
_entity_poly.entity_id
_entity_poly.type
_entity_poly.pdbx_seq_one_letter_code
_entity_poly.pdbx_strand_id
1 'polypeptide(L)'
;CPACGGAIGGTGLSAAPVRLRCPFRHGHGQPRAFLLRPTRGSFLSGYDGDSDLHVGITNSQGVVYSYDQAGVHRDGSGWEQCLSIPLLQPAVWELLQHWDNLLQEFSQGEAWLPHRYDEQEHNCYTFALAFINHLLSTQGQQPLSKGEFTERFVIPHSRRASRYLTLHHQLTHSDFYIVPLPQDQ
;
A
#
# COMPACT_ATOMS: atom_id res chain seq x y z
N CYS A 1 -34.39 9.38 -6.90
CA CYS A 1 -33.21 9.32 -7.78
C CYS A 1 -32.70 10.74 -7.90
N PRO A 2 -31.49 11.06 -7.45
CA PRO A 2 -30.98 12.43 -7.47
C PRO A 2 -30.80 12.98 -8.90
N ALA A 3 -30.68 12.11 -9.92
CA ALA A 3 -30.53 12.53 -11.31
C ALA A 3 -31.86 12.89 -12.01
N CYS A 4 -32.94 12.14 -11.75
CA CYS A 4 -34.21 12.29 -12.49
C CYS A 4 -35.45 12.53 -11.60
N GLY A 5 -35.27 12.64 -10.29
CA GLY A 5 -36.36 12.81 -9.32
C GLY A 5 -37.22 11.56 -9.07
N GLY A 6 -37.17 10.54 -9.92
CA GLY A 6 -37.98 9.31 -9.80
C GLY A 6 -37.68 8.50 -8.53
N ALA A 7 -38.69 7.81 -7.98
CA ALA A 7 -38.52 6.95 -6.80
C ALA A 7 -37.48 5.84 -7.06
N ILE A 8 -36.56 5.61 -6.11
CA ILE A 8 -35.60 4.50 -6.20
C ILE A 8 -36.29 3.28 -5.57
N GLY A 9 -36.73 2.33 -6.39
CA GLY A 9 -37.33 1.09 -5.89
C GLY A 9 -36.26 0.18 -5.28
N GLY A 10 -36.37 -0.14 -3.99
CA GLY A 10 -35.47 -1.08 -3.31
C GLY A 10 -35.57 -1.04 -1.78
N THR A 11 -35.22 -2.16 -1.13
CA THR A 11 -35.32 -2.40 0.33
C THR A 11 -34.20 -1.72 1.17
N GLY A 12 -33.72 -0.56 0.75
CA GLY A 12 -32.66 0.20 1.44
C GLY A 12 -31.22 -0.23 1.08
N LEU A 13 -30.23 0.46 1.66
CA LEU A 13 -28.79 0.26 1.41
C LEU A 13 -28.28 -1.18 1.65
N SER A 14 -28.99 -1.96 2.46
CA SER A 14 -28.69 -3.38 2.72
C SER A 14 -28.90 -4.28 1.49
N ALA A 15 -29.74 -3.86 0.55
CA ALA A 15 -30.00 -4.58 -0.70
C ALA A 15 -29.21 -4.01 -1.89
N ALA A 16 -28.31 -3.06 -1.66
CA ALA A 16 -27.46 -2.52 -2.71
C ALA A 16 -26.57 -3.63 -3.30
N PRO A 17 -26.57 -3.82 -4.63
CA PRO A 17 -25.89 -4.95 -5.27
C PRO A 17 -24.35 -4.89 -5.15
N VAL A 18 -23.78 -3.73 -4.80
CA VAL A 18 -22.34 -3.51 -4.73
C VAL A 18 -21.97 -2.72 -3.47
N ARG A 19 -21.01 -3.23 -2.71
CA ARG A 19 -20.34 -2.51 -1.61
C ARG A 19 -18.89 -2.23 -1.99
N LEU A 20 -18.51 -0.96 -2.06
CA LEU A 20 -17.12 -0.55 -2.23
C LEU A 20 -16.34 -0.84 -0.96
N ARG A 21 -15.44 -1.82 -1.03
CA ARG A 21 -14.54 -2.13 0.09
C ARG A 21 -13.46 -1.05 0.18
N CYS A 22 -13.27 -0.49 1.36
CA CYS A 22 -12.12 0.36 1.67
C CYS A 22 -10.82 -0.35 1.27
N PRO A 23 -9.90 0.29 0.51
CA PRO A 23 -8.65 -0.31 0.10
C PRO A 23 -7.57 -0.24 1.19
N PHE A 24 -7.75 0.62 2.19
CA PHE A 24 -6.78 0.81 3.27
C PHE A 24 -6.91 -0.30 4.33
N ARG A 25 -5.77 -0.66 4.92
CA ARG A 25 -5.63 -1.72 5.91
C ARG A 25 -4.79 -1.21 7.07
N HIS A 26 -5.03 -1.80 8.23
CA HIS A 26 -4.13 -1.68 9.37
C HIS A 26 -2.89 -2.52 9.10
N GLY A 27 -1.79 -1.86 8.75
CA GLY A 27 -0.50 -2.46 8.36
C GLY A 27 0.03 -3.45 9.39
N HIS A 28 -0.08 -3.15 10.68
CA HIS A 28 0.32 -4.09 11.74
C HIS A 28 -0.54 -5.38 11.80
N GLY A 29 -1.66 -5.44 11.09
CA GLY A 29 -2.45 -6.65 10.90
C GLY A 29 -2.21 -7.35 9.57
N GLN A 30 -1.24 -6.89 8.76
CA GLN A 30 -0.91 -7.43 7.45
C GLN A 30 0.47 -8.10 7.52
N PRO A 31 0.57 -9.42 7.73
CA PRO A 31 1.87 -10.07 7.83
C PRO A 31 2.55 -10.12 6.45
N ARG A 32 3.87 -9.89 6.42
CA ARG A 32 4.75 -10.11 5.25
C ARG A 32 4.26 -9.38 3.98
N ALA A 33 3.93 -8.12 4.16
CA ALA A 33 3.35 -7.27 3.13
C ALA A 33 4.24 -6.05 2.87
N PHE A 34 4.16 -5.55 1.64
CA PHE A 34 4.67 -4.24 1.29
C PHE A 34 3.58 -3.22 1.58
N LEU A 35 3.92 -2.23 2.39
CA LEU A 35 3.01 -1.20 2.83
C LEU A 35 3.36 0.13 2.17
N LEU A 36 2.34 0.89 1.79
CA LEU A 36 2.46 2.30 1.44
C LEU A 36 1.54 3.14 2.32
N ARG A 37 2.04 4.28 2.76
CA ARG A 37 1.25 5.32 3.43
C ARG A 37 1.70 6.69 2.95
N PRO A 38 0.88 7.75 3.09
CA PRO A 38 1.36 9.11 2.97
C PRO A 38 2.43 9.38 4.04
N THR A 39 3.42 10.20 3.70
CA THR A 39 4.43 10.67 4.66
C THR A 39 3.80 11.54 5.74
N ARG A 40 2.73 12.29 5.39
CA ARG A 40 1.99 13.17 6.29
C ARG A 40 0.50 12.85 6.26
N GLY A 41 -0.13 12.84 7.44
CA GLY A 41 -1.57 12.60 7.56
C GLY A 41 -1.95 11.16 7.20
N SER A 42 -3.10 11.00 6.56
CA SER A 42 -3.60 9.69 6.11
C SER A 42 -4.29 9.80 4.75
N PHE A 43 -4.48 8.67 4.07
CA PHE A 43 -5.14 8.68 2.76
C PHE A 43 -6.53 9.31 2.81
N LEU A 44 -7.31 9.06 3.85
CA LEU A 44 -8.67 9.59 4.02
C LEU A 44 -8.71 11.02 4.58
N SER A 45 -7.60 11.53 5.11
CA SER A 45 -7.52 12.84 5.75
C SER A 45 -6.16 13.48 5.45
N GLY A 46 -6.11 14.24 4.36
CA GLY A 46 -4.96 15.08 4.00
C GLY A 46 -4.14 14.60 2.80
N TYR A 47 -4.47 13.47 2.18
CA TYR A 47 -3.81 13.04 0.93
C TYR A 47 -4.47 13.69 -0.28
N ASP A 48 -3.72 14.52 -0.97
CA ASP A 48 -4.11 15.28 -2.17
C ASP A 48 -3.78 14.57 -3.49
N GLY A 49 -3.04 13.46 -3.43
CA GLY A 49 -2.57 12.73 -4.61
C GLY A 49 -1.13 13.04 -5.01
N ASP A 50 -0.59 14.18 -4.55
CA ASP A 50 0.76 14.65 -4.84
C ASP A 50 1.70 14.54 -3.63
N SER A 51 1.15 14.27 -2.45
CA SER A 51 1.92 14.03 -1.23
C SER A 51 2.87 12.84 -1.38
N ASP A 52 4.09 12.99 -0.87
CA ASP A 52 5.08 11.91 -0.83
C ASP A 52 4.54 10.67 -0.10
N LEU A 53 4.98 9.52 -0.57
CA LEU A 53 4.64 8.22 0.00
C LEU A 53 5.83 7.63 0.76
N HIS A 54 5.54 7.07 1.92
CA HIS A 54 6.48 6.28 2.69
C HIS A 54 6.17 4.79 2.56
N VAL A 55 7.23 3.99 2.50
CA VAL A 55 7.16 2.55 2.24
C VAL A 55 7.76 1.77 3.39
N GLY A 56 7.14 0.64 3.72
CA GLY A 56 7.64 -0.29 4.72
C GLY A 56 7.31 -1.74 4.40
N ILE A 57 7.96 -2.66 5.10
CA ILE A 57 7.73 -4.09 5.00
C ILE A 57 7.40 -4.66 6.37
N THR A 58 6.32 -5.42 6.46
CA THR A 58 5.93 -6.08 7.71
C THR A 58 6.62 -7.42 7.89
N ASN A 59 6.98 -7.75 9.12
CA ASN A 59 7.28 -9.13 9.50
C ASN A 59 5.99 -9.93 9.75
N SER A 60 6.12 -11.20 10.18
CA SER A 60 4.97 -12.05 10.48
C SER A 60 4.10 -11.58 11.65
N GLN A 61 4.66 -10.75 12.55
CA GLN A 61 4.00 -10.22 13.74
C GLN A 61 3.43 -8.81 13.53
N GLY A 62 3.57 -8.24 12.33
CA GLY A 62 3.07 -6.90 12.02
C GLY A 62 3.99 -5.74 12.44
N VAL A 63 5.23 -6.00 12.87
CA VAL A 63 6.24 -4.94 13.02
C VAL A 63 6.65 -4.47 11.63
N VAL A 64 6.64 -3.17 11.40
CA VAL A 64 6.96 -2.57 10.10
C VAL A 64 8.41 -2.08 10.09
N TYR A 65 9.17 -2.55 9.11
CA TYR A 65 10.52 -2.08 8.83
C TYR A 65 10.45 -1.02 7.73
N SER A 66 11.00 0.16 7.98
CA SER A 66 11.07 1.24 6.99
C SER A 66 12.40 1.99 7.12
N TYR A 67 12.83 2.68 6.06
CA TYR A 67 14.14 3.32 6.01
C TYR A 67 14.01 4.81 5.70
N ASP A 68 14.65 5.65 6.49
CA ASP A 68 14.72 7.10 6.25
C ASP A 68 16.09 7.68 6.63
N GLN A 69 16.18 9.01 6.71
CA GLN A 69 17.39 9.74 7.06
C GLN A 69 18.00 9.36 8.43
N ALA A 70 17.21 8.79 9.33
CA ALA A 70 17.64 8.31 10.64
C ALA A 70 18.01 6.81 10.65
N GLY A 71 17.96 6.12 9.50
CA GLY A 71 18.27 4.71 9.39
C GLY A 71 17.02 3.84 9.27
N VAL A 72 17.18 2.55 9.61
CA VAL A 72 16.07 1.60 9.58
C VAL A 72 15.27 1.66 10.89
N HIS A 73 13.97 1.84 10.76
CA HIS A 73 12.99 1.85 11.83
C HIS A 73 12.30 0.51 11.97
N ARG A 74 11.76 0.25 13.17
CA ARG A 74 10.96 -0.94 13.52
C ARG A 74 9.73 -0.49 14.28
N ASP A 75 8.67 -0.23 13.53
CA ASP A 75 7.49 0.43 14.06
C ASP A 75 6.41 -0.57 14.47
N GLY A 76 5.88 -0.40 15.68
CA GLY A 76 4.66 -1.07 16.16
C GLY A 76 3.39 -0.22 16.02
N SER A 77 3.51 1.00 15.50
CA SER A 77 2.42 1.96 15.30
C SER A 77 2.73 2.90 14.13
N GLY A 78 1.74 3.66 13.66
CA GLY A 78 1.89 4.66 12.58
C GLY A 78 1.59 4.09 11.20
N TRP A 79 1.23 2.81 11.10
CA TRP A 79 0.87 2.15 9.84
C TRP A 79 -0.58 1.67 9.85
N GLU A 80 -1.49 2.37 10.54
CA GLU A 80 -2.89 1.97 10.72
C GLU A 80 -3.75 2.19 9.45
N GLN A 81 -3.29 3.05 8.54
CA GLN A 81 -3.99 3.37 7.30
C GLN A 81 -3.06 3.28 6.08
N CYS A 82 -2.81 2.06 5.64
CA CYS A 82 -1.87 1.75 4.56
C CYS A 82 -2.57 1.10 3.38
N LEU A 83 -1.99 1.27 2.18
CA LEU A 83 -2.14 0.30 1.11
C LEU A 83 -1.28 -0.92 1.46
N SER A 84 -1.89 -2.10 1.48
CA SER A 84 -1.19 -3.36 1.73
C SER A 84 -1.13 -4.17 0.44
N ILE A 85 0.08 -4.48 0.01
CA ILE A 85 0.37 -5.28 -1.17
C ILE A 85 0.93 -6.62 -0.67
N PRO A 86 0.16 -7.71 -0.77
CA PRO A 86 0.66 -9.04 -0.43
C PRO A 86 1.74 -9.44 -1.44
N LEU A 87 2.94 -9.69 -0.94
CA LEU A 87 4.13 -9.90 -1.76
C LEU A 87 4.30 -11.34 -2.25
N LEU A 88 3.76 -12.30 -1.49
CA LEU A 88 4.00 -13.72 -1.68
C LEU A 88 2.69 -14.46 -1.94
N GLN A 89 2.69 -15.32 -2.95
CA GLN A 89 1.62 -16.29 -3.14
C GLN A 89 1.74 -17.42 -2.11
N PRO A 90 0.65 -18.11 -1.75
CA PRO A 90 0.67 -19.18 -0.74
C PRO A 90 1.68 -20.32 -1.00
N ALA A 91 2.14 -20.47 -2.25
CA ALA A 91 3.02 -21.56 -2.67
C ALA A 91 4.49 -21.46 -2.20
N VAL A 92 4.91 -20.34 -1.59
CA VAL A 92 6.31 -20.11 -1.15
C VAL A 92 6.50 -20.25 0.36
N TRP A 93 6.03 -21.38 0.91
CA TRP A 93 6.02 -21.65 2.35
C TRP A 93 7.42 -21.59 3.02
N GLU A 94 8.45 -22.11 2.37
CA GLU A 94 9.82 -22.12 2.91
C GLU A 94 10.41 -20.71 3.07
N LEU A 95 10.05 -19.79 2.17
CA LEU A 95 10.46 -18.39 2.23
C LEU A 95 9.78 -17.67 3.40
N LEU A 96 8.51 -18.01 3.66
CA LEU A 96 7.75 -17.44 4.77
C LEU A 96 8.34 -17.81 6.14
N GLN A 97 9.00 -18.96 6.25
CA GLN A 97 9.65 -19.38 7.50
C GLN A 97 10.88 -18.54 7.84
N HIS A 98 11.63 -18.11 6.83
CA HIS A 98 12.87 -17.36 7.01
C HIS A 98 12.68 -15.84 6.93
N TRP A 99 11.51 -15.37 6.47
CA TRP A 99 11.17 -13.96 6.28
C TRP A 99 11.60 -13.05 7.42
N ASP A 100 11.21 -13.40 8.66
CA ASP A 100 11.43 -12.53 9.82
C ASP A 100 12.92 -12.42 10.18
N ASN A 101 13.64 -13.55 10.14
CA ASN A 101 15.07 -13.58 10.44
C ASN A 101 15.87 -12.85 9.35
N LEU A 102 15.54 -13.09 8.07
CA LEU A 102 16.18 -12.42 6.94
C LEU A 102 15.90 -10.91 6.97
N LEU A 103 14.67 -10.49 7.28
CA LEU A 103 14.34 -9.07 7.38
C LEU A 103 15.10 -8.40 8.52
N GLN A 104 15.22 -9.08 9.66
CA GLN A 104 15.99 -8.59 10.79
C GLN A 104 17.48 -8.46 10.45
N GLU A 105 18.12 -9.49 9.89
CA GLU A 105 19.52 -9.43 9.48
C GLU A 105 19.76 -8.36 8.41
N PHE A 106 18.93 -8.35 7.37
CA PHE A 106 18.99 -7.37 6.29
C PHE A 106 18.88 -5.94 6.80
N SER A 107 17.98 -5.69 7.76
CA SER A 107 17.80 -4.36 8.35
C SER A 107 19.02 -3.83 9.13
N GLN A 108 19.93 -4.70 9.54
CA GLN A 108 21.15 -4.35 10.28
C GLN A 108 22.36 -4.16 9.38
N GLY A 109 22.23 -4.39 8.08
CA GLY A 109 23.33 -4.26 7.13
C GLY A 109 23.86 -2.83 7.01
N GLU A 110 25.17 -2.69 6.81
CA GLU A 110 25.85 -1.38 6.69
C GLU A 110 25.31 -0.51 5.54
N ALA A 111 24.71 -1.15 4.53
CA ALA A 111 24.05 -0.46 3.42
C ALA A 111 22.92 0.47 3.88
N TRP A 112 22.33 0.24 5.06
CA TRP A 112 21.16 0.96 5.58
C TRP A 112 21.49 1.86 6.77
N LEU A 113 22.76 2.25 6.91
CA LEU A 113 23.17 3.24 7.90
C LEU A 113 22.68 4.65 7.50
N PRO A 114 22.34 5.52 8.47
CA PRO A 114 21.74 6.84 8.21
C PRO A 114 22.47 7.68 7.14
N HIS A 115 23.80 7.68 7.17
CA HIS A 115 24.64 8.46 6.25
C HIS A 115 24.65 7.94 4.80
N ARG A 116 24.05 6.78 4.55
CA ARG A 116 23.88 6.19 3.21
C ARG A 116 22.56 6.61 2.57
N TYR A 117 21.66 7.27 3.30
CA TYR A 117 20.36 7.68 2.80
C TYR A 117 20.52 8.67 1.64
N ASP A 118 19.80 8.38 0.56
CA ASP A 118 19.63 9.27 -0.59
C ASP A 118 18.17 9.24 -1.02
N GLU A 119 17.53 10.40 -1.10
CA GLU A 119 16.10 10.50 -1.34
C GLU A 119 15.69 9.93 -2.72
N GLN A 120 16.57 9.92 -3.71
CA GLN A 120 16.26 9.48 -5.07
C GLN A 120 16.62 8.00 -5.29
N GLU A 121 17.83 7.62 -4.88
CA GLU A 121 18.46 6.35 -5.21
C GLU A 121 18.52 5.36 -4.03
N HIS A 122 18.50 5.84 -2.78
CA HIS A 122 18.70 5.00 -1.58
C HIS A 122 17.77 5.38 -0.42
N ASN A 123 16.49 5.04 -0.57
CA ASN A 123 15.37 5.50 0.27
C ASN A 123 14.50 4.34 0.77
N CYS A 124 13.36 4.65 1.40
CA CYS A 124 12.41 3.67 1.91
C CYS A 124 11.92 2.67 0.85
N TYR A 125 11.75 3.13 -0.39
CA TYR A 125 11.30 2.29 -1.49
C TYR A 125 12.38 1.31 -1.91
N THR A 126 13.62 1.78 -2.10
CA THR A 126 14.72 0.91 -2.53
C THR A 126 15.15 -0.04 -1.43
N PHE A 127 15.03 0.33 -0.15
CA PHE A 127 15.13 -0.60 0.99
C PHE A 127 14.16 -1.77 0.88
N ALA A 128 12.88 -1.46 0.75
CA ALA A 128 11.84 -2.49 0.66
C ALA A 128 12.02 -3.38 -0.58
N LEU A 129 12.28 -2.79 -1.74
CA LEU A 129 12.51 -3.54 -2.97
C LEU A 129 13.77 -4.40 -2.90
N ALA A 130 14.86 -3.89 -2.31
CA ALA A 130 16.09 -4.66 -2.16
C ALA A 130 15.89 -5.89 -1.27
N PHE A 131 15.11 -5.78 -0.19
CA PHE A 131 14.75 -6.95 0.63
C PHE A 131 13.93 -7.97 -0.17
N ILE A 132 12.95 -7.52 -0.95
CA ILE A 132 12.15 -8.40 -1.82
C ILE A 132 13.05 -9.10 -2.84
N ASN A 133 13.96 -8.37 -3.49
CA ASN A 133 14.89 -8.94 -4.46
C ASN A 133 15.89 -9.91 -3.82
N HIS A 134 16.30 -9.66 -2.58
CA HIS A 134 17.11 -10.61 -1.82
C HIS A 134 16.34 -11.94 -1.65
N LEU A 135 15.07 -11.88 -1.24
CA LEU A 135 14.21 -13.06 -1.14
C LEU A 135 14.01 -13.77 -2.49
N LEU A 136 13.70 -13.04 -3.56
CA LEU A 136 13.56 -13.61 -4.91
C LEU A 136 14.84 -14.34 -5.34
N SER A 137 16.01 -13.75 -5.05
CA SER A 137 17.31 -14.33 -5.38
C SER A 137 17.56 -15.64 -4.62
N THR A 138 17.15 -15.74 -3.35
CA THR A 138 17.23 -17.01 -2.59
C THR A 138 16.39 -18.13 -3.20
N GLN A 139 15.38 -17.78 -4.01
CA GLN A 139 14.54 -18.73 -4.74
C GLN A 139 15.00 -18.99 -6.18
N GLY A 140 16.15 -18.43 -6.59
CA GLY A 140 16.63 -18.50 -7.97
C GLY A 140 15.78 -17.69 -8.96
N GLN A 141 14.93 -16.78 -8.47
CA GLN A 141 14.14 -15.87 -9.30
C GLN A 141 14.94 -14.62 -9.66
N GLN A 142 14.62 -14.03 -10.81
CA GLN A 142 15.25 -12.78 -11.22
C GLN A 142 14.78 -11.62 -10.33
N PRO A 143 15.69 -10.70 -9.95
CA PRO A 143 15.31 -9.50 -9.22
C PRO A 143 14.44 -8.59 -10.10
N LEU A 144 13.53 -7.85 -9.46
CA LEU A 144 12.69 -6.86 -10.10
C LEU A 144 13.34 -5.48 -10.05
N SER A 145 13.30 -4.75 -11.16
CA SER A 145 13.61 -3.33 -11.16
C SER A 145 12.55 -2.51 -10.43
N LYS A 146 12.89 -1.26 -10.07
CA LYS A 146 11.96 -0.28 -9.48
C LYS A 146 10.72 -0.10 -10.37
N GLY A 147 10.92 0.03 -11.68
CA GLY A 147 9.85 0.17 -12.66
C GLY A 147 8.92 -1.05 -12.70
N GLU A 148 9.49 -2.24 -12.87
CA GLU A 148 8.70 -3.49 -12.95
C GLU A 148 7.88 -3.73 -11.68
N PHE A 149 8.48 -3.54 -10.50
CA PHE A 149 7.77 -3.71 -9.25
C PHE A 149 6.64 -2.67 -9.11
N THR A 150 6.90 -1.42 -9.47
CA THR A 150 5.91 -0.33 -9.41
C THR A 150 4.72 -0.65 -10.31
N GLU A 151 4.98 -0.98 -11.58
CA GLU A 151 3.95 -1.24 -12.58
C GLU A 151 3.09 -2.45 -12.23
N ARG A 152 3.74 -3.54 -11.80
CA ARG A 152 3.06 -4.82 -11.57
C ARG A 152 2.31 -4.86 -10.24
N PHE A 153 2.83 -4.21 -9.19
CA PHE A 153 2.30 -4.36 -7.84
C PHE A 153 1.74 -3.06 -7.27
N VAL A 154 2.44 -1.94 -7.41
CA VAL A 154 2.06 -0.68 -6.75
C VAL A 154 0.92 0.01 -7.49
N ILE A 155 1.07 0.27 -8.79
CA ILE A 155 0.10 1.02 -9.61
C ILE A 155 -1.32 0.44 -9.53
N PRO A 156 -1.56 -0.88 -9.61
CA PRO A 156 -2.92 -1.42 -9.50
C PRO A 156 -3.61 -1.08 -8.17
N HIS A 157 -2.86 -1.13 -7.06
CA HIS A 157 -3.37 -0.82 -5.73
C HIS A 157 -3.58 0.68 -5.55
N SER A 158 -2.64 1.50 -6.02
CA SER A 158 -2.75 2.97 -5.99
C SER A 158 -3.91 3.48 -6.83
N ARG A 159 -4.15 2.93 -8.02
CA ARG A 159 -5.32 3.28 -8.86
C ARG A 159 -6.64 2.96 -8.16
N ARG A 160 -6.71 1.82 -7.47
CA ARG A 160 -7.90 1.46 -6.68
C ARG A 160 -8.10 2.41 -5.49
N ALA A 161 -7.03 2.78 -4.78
CA ALA A 161 -7.09 3.78 -3.71
C ALA A 161 -7.54 5.14 -4.23
N SER A 162 -6.94 5.64 -5.31
CA SER A 162 -7.31 6.92 -5.92
C SER A 162 -8.80 6.99 -6.25
N ARG A 163 -9.36 5.97 -6.94
CA ARG A 163 -10.80 5.90 -7.22
C ARG A 163 -11.66 5.90 -5.95
N TYR A 164 -11.23 5.18 -4.93
CA TYR A 164 -11.93 5.15 -3.64
C TYR A 164 -11.91 6.52 -2.97
N LEU A 165 -10.77 7.21 -2.96
CA LEU A 165 -10.61 8.53 -2.36
C LEU A 165 -11.46 9.57 -3.07
N THR A 166 -11.50 9.56 -4.41
CA THR A 166 -12.39 10.44 -5.18
C THR A 166 -13.85 10.26 -4.76
N LEU A 167 -14.33 9.01 -4.68
CA LEU A 167 -15.70 8.73 -4.25
C LEU A 167 -15.93 9.11 -2.79
N HIS A 168 -14.99 8.80 -1.91
CA HIS A 168 -15.08 9.13 -0.50
C HIS A 168 -15.19 10.64 -0.31
N HIS A 169 -14.29 11.44 -0.89
CA HIS A 169 -14.32 12.91 -0.77
C HIS A 169 -15.60 13.52 -1.34
N GLN A 170 -16.13 13.00 -2.45
CA GLN A 170 -17.40 13.49 -2.99
C GLN A 170 -18.56 13.15 -2.05
N LEU A 171 -18.60 11.92 -1.52
CA LEU A 171 -19.66 11.45 -0.65
C LEU A 171 -19.59 12.01 0.79
N THR A 172 -18.44 12.54 1.22
CA THR A 172 -18.36 13.28 2.49
C THR A 172 -18.96 14.69 2.38
N HIS A 173 -19.08 15.25 1.18
CA HIS A 173 -19.63 16.59 0.94
C HIS A 173 -21.03 16.56 0.31
N SER A 174 -21.47 15.42 -0.23
CA SER A 174 -22.75 15.25 -0.91
C SER A 174 -23.33 13.86 -0.63
N ASP A 175 -24.63 13.75 -0.46
CA ASP A 175 -25.29 12.46 -0.14
C ASP A 175 -25.27 11.45 -1.30
N PHE A 176 -24.81 11.85 -2.48
CA PHE A 176 -24.74 11.03 -3.68
C PHE A 176 -23.60 11.46 -4.61
N TYR A 177 -23.16 10.54 -5.47
CA TYR A 177 -22.21 10.79 -6.56
C TYR A 177 -22.77 10.21 -7.85
N ILE A 178 -22.84 11.01 -8.91
CA ILE A 178 -23.33 10.60 -10.23
C ILE A 178 -22.13 10.43 -11.15
N VAL A 179 -21.93 9.22 -11.68
CA VAL A 179 -20.92 8.96 -12.70
C VAL A 179 -21.47 9.46 -14.05
N PRO A 180 -20.81 10.44 -14.70
CA PRO A 180 -21.20 10.82 -16.05
C PRO A 180 -20.97 9.63 -17.00
N LEU A 181 -22.01 9.23 -17.73
CA LEU A 181 -21.85 8.27 -18.81
C LEU A 181 -21.02 8.92 -19.92
N PRO A 182 -20.11 8.18 -20.58
CA PRO A 182 -19.49 8.66 -21.80
C PRO A 182 -20.60 9.10 -22.76
N GLN A 183 -20.51 10.33 -23.26
CA GLN A 183 -21.36 10.70 -24.39
C GLN A 183 -20.88 9.85 -25.57
N ASP A 184 -21.78 9.02 -26.11
CA ASP A 184 -21.54 8.35 -27.40
C ASP A 184 -21.14 9.44 -28.41
N GLN A 185 -19.88 9.40 -28.87
CA GLN A 185 -19.41 10.19 -30.00
C GLN A 185 -19.72 9.44 -31.30
#